data_AF-A0A1W6ZQG6-F1
#
_entry.id   AF-A0A1W6ZQG6-F1
#
_cell.length_a   1.000
_cell.length_b   1.000
_cell.length_c   1.000
_cell.angle_alpha   90.00
_cell.angle_beta   90.00
_cell.angle_gamma   90.00
#
_symmetry.space_group_name_H-M   'P 1'
#
loop_
_entity.id
_entity.type
_entity.pdbx_description
1 polymer ?
#
loop_
_entity_poly.entity_id
_entity_poly.type
_entity_poly.pdbx_seq_one_letter_code
_entity_poly.pdbx_strand_id
1 'polypeptide(L)'
;MRRVEARGRYYTAGRLRSTASRIFQFGIGASYCTSDPSRDLKHALTKAPKSNPRPALTDPDDVGDLMRRIEVYDAKNGRLVRYALKLIALTMVRPGELRLAEWTEFDEKNRVWLIPAEKMKMRDDHEVPLSRQALAILAELRP
;
A
#
# COMPACT_ATOMS: atom_id res chain seq x y z
N MET A 1 1.14 -21.81 14.04
CA MET A 1 0.97 -21.94 12.58
C MET A 1 -0.38 -22.51 12.18
N ARG A 2 -0.74 -23.73 12.63
CA ARG A 2 -2.02 -24.38 12.29
C ARG A 2 -3.27 -23.52 12.46
N ARG A 3 -3.36 -22.71 13.52
CA ARG A 3 -4.48 -21.76 13.73
C ARG A 3 -4.63 -20.71 12.60
N VAL A 4 -3.53 -20.33 11.95
CA VAL A 4 -3.51 -19.35 10.85
C VAL A 4 -3.90 -20.02 9.54
N GLU A 5 -3.42 -21.25 9.31
CA GLU A 5 -3.81 -22.07 8.15
C GLU A 5 -5.29 -22.47 8.19
N ALA A 6 -5.82 -22.78 9.37
CA ALA A 6 -7.25 -23.06 9.57
C ALA A 6 -8.16 -21.88 9.18
N ARG A 7 -7.61 -20.65 9.11
CA ARG A 7 -8.31 -19.45 8.64
C ARG A 7 -8.08 -19.16 7.15
N GLY A 8 -7.48 -20.08 6.40
CA GLY A 8 -7.14 -19.92 4.98
C GLY A 8 -5.99 -18.96 4.69
N ARG A 9 -5.24 -18.51 5.71
CA ARG A 9 -4.20 -17.49 5.57
C ARG A 9 -2.81 -18.09 5.32
N TYR A 10 -2.67 -18.87 4.26
CA TYR A 10 -1.46 -19.65 3.96
C TYR A 10 -0.22 -18.79 3.71
N TYR A 11 -0.36 -17.66 2.98
CA TYR A 11 0.75 -16.71 2.78
C TYR A 11 1.26 -16.14 4.11
N THR A 12 0.35 -15.78 5.02
CA THR A 12 0.69 -15.30 6.36
C THR A 12 1.40 -16.38 7.18
N ALA A 13 0.96 -17.64 7.12
CA ALA A 13 1.64 -18.74 7.79
C ALA A 13 3.09 -18.92 7.28
N GLY A 14 3.31 -18.86 5.97
CA GLY A 14 4.65 -18.89 5.38
C GLY A 14 5.54 -17.70 5.80
N ARG A 15 4.97 -16.49 5.89
CA ARG A 15 5.68 -15.29 6.37
C ARG A 15 6.07 -15.40 7.84
N LEU A 16 5.16 -15.86 8.71
CA LEU A 16 5.45 -16.09 10.13
C LEU A 16 6.63 -17.04 10.32
N ARG A 17 6.71 -18.12 9.52
CA ARG A 17 7.78 -19.11 9.58
C ARG A 17 9.09 -18.45 9.21
N SER A 18 9.06 -17.68 8.12
CA SER A 18 10.25 -17.03 7.60
C SER A 18 10.78 -15.96 8.56
N THR A 19 9.91 -15.27 9.28
CA THR A 19 10.31 -14.35 10.36
C THR A 19 10.90 -15.11 11.54
N ALA A 20 10.25 -16.17 12.04
CA ALA A 20 10.77 -17.00 13.12
C ALA A 20 12.15 -17.57 12.77
N SER A 21 12.31 -18.12 11.57
CA SER A 21 13.57 -18.64 11.04
C SER A 21 14.69 -17.61 11.07
N ARG A 22 14.43 -16.36 10.68
CA ARG A 22 15.42 -15.28 10.75
C ARG A 22 15.83 -14.94 12.19
N ILE A 23 14.88 -14.94 13.13
CA ILE A 23 15.17 -14.68 14.54
C ILE A 23 16.08 -15.78 15.10
N PHE A 24 15.77 -17.06 14.85
CA PHE A 24 16.61 -18.16 15.30
C PHE A 24 17.98 -18.19 14.61
N GLN A 25 18.05 -17.89 13.31
CA GLN A 25 19.33 -17.80 12.60
C GLN A 25 20.24 -16.69 13.16
N PHE A 26 19.66 -15.53 13.52
CA PHE A 26 20.39 -14.50 14.27
C PHE A 26 20.87 -15.03 15.63
N GLY A 27 19.98 -15.71 16.38
CA GLY A 27 20.31 -16.30 17.67
C GLY A 27 21.45 -17.31 17.60
N ILE A 28 21.51 -18.12 16.55
CA ILE A 28 22.61 -19.07 16.31
C ILE A 28 23.92 -18.33 16.06
N GLY A 29 23.91 -17.31 15.19
CA GLY A 29 25.10 -16.51 14.91
C GLY A 29 25.64 -15.75 16.14
N ALA A 30 24.75 -15.42 17.09
CA ALA A 30 25.09 -14.78 18.35
C ALA A 30 25.22 -15.75 19.53
N SER A 31 25.22 -17.08 19.30
CA SER A 31 25.33 -18.13 20.32
C SER A 31 24.23 -18.15 21.40
N TYR A 32 23.08 -17.52 21.17
CA TYR A 32 21.91 -17.59 22.06
C TYR A 32 21.14 -18.90 21.94
N CYS A 33 21.25 -19.57 20.81
CA CYS A 33 20.62 -20.87 20.57
C CYS A 33 21.45 -21.69 19.58
N THR A 34 21.17 -23.00 19.51
CA THR A 34 21.95 -23.94 18.69
C THR A 34 21.21 -24.41 17.44
N SER A 35 19.91 -24.08 17.30
CA SER A 35 19.09 -24.55 16.18
C SER A 35 17.89 -23.65 15.88
N ASP A 36 17.39 -23.76 14.65
CA ASP A 36 16.16 -23.12 14.18
C ASP A 36 15.02 -24.15 14.13
N PRO A 37 14.09 -24.16 15.10
CA PRO A 37 12.97 -25.11 15.13
C PRO A 37 11.94 -24.87 14.00
N SER A 38 12.05 -23.77 13.26
CA SER A 38 11.14 -23.45 12.15
C SER A 38 11.64 -23.94 10.79
N ARG A 39 12.85 -24.50 10.73
CA ARG A 39 13.47 -25.12 9.54
C ARG A 39 12.55 -26.15 8.91
N ASP A 40 12.15 -27.15 9.69
CA ASP A 40 11.43 -28.32 9.18
C ASP A 40 9.96 -28.02 8.89
N LEU A 41 9.46 -26.91 9.41
CA LEU A 41 8.10 -26.45 9.17
C LEU A 41 7.88 -26.00 7.71
N LYS A 42 8.93 -25.75 6.93
CA LYS A 42 8.77 -25.28 5.53
C LYS A 42 7.95 -26.25 4.68
N HIS A 43 8.17 -27.55 4.83
CA HIS A 43 7.47 -28.59 4.07
C HIS A 43 6.19 -29.06 4.77
N ALA A 44 6.07 -28.81 6.08
CA ALA A 44 4.87 -29.13 6.86
C ALA A 44 3.74 -28.09 6.71
N LEU A 45 4.04 -26.89 6.20
CA LEU A 45 3.04 -25.86 5.94
C LEU A 45 2.33 -26.10 4.61
N THR A 46 1.03 -25.85 4.62
CA THR A 46 0.19 -25.84 3.42
C THR A 46 0.71 -24.77 2.47
N LYS A 47 0.96 -25.14 1.20
CA LYS A 47 1.37 -24.18 0.18
C LYS A 47 0.28 -23.14 -0.03
N ALA A 48 0.67 -21.87 -0.08
CA ALA A 48 -0.25 -20.83 -0.47
C ALA A 48 -0.71 -21.05 -1.92
N PRO A 49 -1.99 -20.78 -2.25
CA PRO A 49 -2.46 -20.81 -3.62
C PRO A 49 -1.63 -19.83 -4.47
N LYS A 50 -1.55 -20.11 -5.78
CA LYS A 50 -0.89 -19.20 -6.72
C LYS A 50 -1.52 -17.81 -6.58
N SER A 51 -0.66 -16.79 -6.53
CA SER A 51 -1.12 -15.40 -6.50
C SER A 51 -1.95 -15.12 -7.76
N ASN A 52 -3.12 -14.49 -7.59
CA ASN A 52 -3.88 -13.92 -8.68
C ASN A 52 -3.49 -12.44 -8.83
N PRO A 53 -2.58 -12.08 -9.74
CA PRO A 53 -2.16 -10.69 -9.91
C PRO A 53 -3.36 -9.84 -10.36
N ARG A 54 -3.41 -8.60 -9.86
CA ARG A 54 -4.38 -7.59 -10.29
C ARG A 54 -3.64 -6.62 -11.21
N PRO A 55 -3.65 -6.84 -12.55
CA PRO A 55 -2.94 -5.97 -13.47
C PRO A 55 -3.56 -4.57 -13.48
N ALA A 56 -2.76 -3.58 -13.89
CA ALA A 56 -3.27 -2.24 -14.09
C ALA A 56 -4.28 -2.21 -15.25
N LEU A 57 -5.31 -1.36 -15.12
CA LEU A 57 -6.19 -1.05 -16.24
C LEU A 57 -5.39 -0.26 -17.27
N THR A 58 -5.40 -0.72 -18.51
CA THR A 58 -4.66 -0.10 -19.63
C THR A 58 -5.60 0.36 -20.74
N ASP A 59 -6.82 -0.19 -20.79
CA ASP A 59 -7.85 0.22 -21.72
C ASP A 59 -8.52 1.53 -21.25
N PRO A 60 -8.60 2.58 -22.10
CA PRO A 60 -9.25 3.84 -21.76
C PRO A 60 -10.72 3.72 -21.35
N ASP A 61 -11.48 2.78 -21.93
CA ASP A 61 -12.90 2.58 -21.61
C ASP A 61 -13.07 1.99 -20.21
N ASP A 62 -12.20 1.05 -19.83
CA ASP A 62 -12.15 0.47 -18.49
C ASP A 62 -11.77 1.53 -17.44
N VAL A 63 -10.81 2.40 -17.76
CA VAL A 63 -10.43 3.52 -16.90
C VAL A 63 -11.62 4.49 -16.77
N GLY A 64 -12.29 4.81 -17.87
CA GLY A 64 -13.49 5.64 -17.87
C GLY A 64 -14.59 5.06 -16.98
N ASP A 65 -14.80 3.75 -17.04
CA ASP A 65 -15.79 3.06 -16.20
C ASP A 65 -15.42 3.12 -14.71
N LEU A 66 -14.14 2.89 -14.39
CA LEU A 66 -13.65 3.05 -13.02
C LEU A 66 -13.91 4.47 -12.49
N MET A 67 -13.59 5.50 -13.27
CA MET A 67 -13.77 6.89 -12.86
C MET A 67 -15.25 7.23 -12.62
N ARG A 68 -16.17 6.73 -13.45
CA ARG A 68 -17.62 6.88 -13.24
C ARG A 68 -18.09 6.17 -11.98
N ARG A 69 -17.59 4.95 -11.70
CA ARG A 69 -17.90 4.22 -10.46
C ARG A 69 -17.39 4.94 -9.22
N ILE A 70 -16.22 5.56 -9.29
CA ILE A 70 -15.69 6.41 -8.21
C ILE A 70 -16.62 7.61 -7.98
N GLU A 71 -17.10 8.26 -9.05
CA GLU A 71 -17.98 9.43 -8.95
C GLU A 71 -19.25 9.16 -8.15
N VAL A 72 -19.85 7.99 -8.32
CA VAL A 72 -21.10 7.60 -7.64
C VAL A 72 -20.87 6.88 -6.32
N TYR A 73 -19.61 6.75 -5.86
CA TYR A 73 -19.29 6.03 -4.64
C TYR A 73 -19.88 6.71 -3.40
N ASP A 74 -20.89 6.08 -2.79
CA ASP A 74 -21.66 6.62 -1.67
C ASP A 74 -21.75 5.63 -0.48
N ALA A 75 -20.59 5.35 0.11
CA ALA A 75 -20.51 4.63 1.38
C ALA A 75 -20.50 5.59 2.58
N LYS A 76 -20.50 5.08 3.82
CA LYS A 76 -20.25 5.89 5.02
C LYS A 76 -18.86 6.57 4.89
N ASN A 77 -18.79 7.90 4.99
CA ASN A 77 -17.63 8.74 4.61
C ASN A 77 -17.33 8.80 3.09
N GLY A 78 -18.33 8.55 2.25
CA GLY A 78 -18.21 8.38 0.80
C GLY A 78 -17.55 9.55 0.10
N ARG A 79 -17.79 10.79 0.55
CA ARG A 79 -17.17 11.99 -0.04
C ARG A 79 -15.65 12.01 0.10
N LEU A 80 -15.12 11.76 1.30
CA LEU A 80 -13.68 11.76 1.55
C LEU A 80 -12.99 10.62 0.79
N VAL A 81 -13.58 9.42 0.80
CA VAL A 81 -13.06 8.26 0.07
C VAL A 81 -13.09 8.51 -1.43
N ARG A 82 -14.17 9.10 -1.95
CA ARG A 82 -14.30 9.49 -3.36
C ARG A 82 -13.19 10.44 -3.78
N TYR A 83 -12.95 11.51 -3.01
CA TYR A 83 -11.87 12.45 -3.30
C TYR A 83 -10.48 11.79 -3.22
N ALA A 84 -10.25 10.92 -2.23
CA ALA A 84 -9.00 10.18 -2.13
C ALA A 84 -8.76 9.25 -3.34
N LEU A 85 -9.78 8.53 -3.78
CA LEU A 85 -9.71 7.66 -4.96
C LEU A 85 -9.42 8.46 -6.23
N LYS A 86 -10.09 9.61 -6.42
CA LYS A 86 -9.82 10.51 -7.56
C LYS A 86 -8.40 11.06 -7.52
N LEU A 87 -7.92 11.50 -6.36
CA LEU A 87 -6.55 12.01 -6.22
C LEU A 87 -5.52 10.93 -6.55
N ILE A 88 -5.66 9.71 -6.04
CA ILE A 88 -4.78 8.58 -6.39
C ILE A 88 -4.80 8.34 -7.90
N ALA A 89 -5.97 8.36 -8.54
CA ALA A 89 -6.08 8.17 -9.98
C ALA A 89 -5.47 9.31 -10.81
N LEU A 90 -5.41 10.54 -10.28
CA LEU A 90 -4.85 11.71 -10.96
C LEU A 90 -3.34 11.86 -10.75
N THR A 91 -2.80 11.38 -9.63
CA THR A 91 -1.41 11.60 -9.24
C THR A 91 -0.57 10.33 -9.21
N MET A 92 -1.19 9.15 -9.19
CA MET A 92 -0.55 7.83 -9.10
C MET A 92 0.35 7.63 -7.87
N VAL A 93 0.20 8.48 -6.85
CA VAL A 93 0.88 8.31 -5.56
C VAL A 93 0.40 7.05 -4.86
N ARG A 94 1.20 6.54 -3.93
CA ARG A 94 0.80 5.42 -3.09
C ARG A 94 -0.31 5.85 -2.14
N PRO A 95 -1.28 4.98 -1.82
CA PRO A 95 -2.35 5.33 -0.87
C PRO A 95 -1.84 5.79 0.50
N GLY A 96 -0.69 5.28 0.93
CA GLY A 96 -0.05 5.68 2.19
C GLY A 96 0.48 7.12 2.17
N GLU A 97 1.00 7.57 1.02
CA GLU A 97 1.50 8.94 0.82
C GLU A 97 0.33 9.92 0.90
N LEU A 98 -0.76 9.67 0.17
CA LEU A 98 -1.94 10.52 0.21
C LEU A 98 -2.61 10.60 1.59
N ARG A 99 -2.71 9.47 2.29
CA ARG A 99 -3.35 9.43 3.62
C ARG A 99 -2.57 10.21 4.68
N LEU A 100 -1.26 10.36 4.51
CA LEU A 100 -0.36 11.04 5.45
C LEU A 100 0.12 12.39 4.91
N ALA A 101 -0.50 12.86 3.83
CA ALA A 101 -0.18 14.13 3.22
C ALA A 101 -0.53 15.27 4.19
N GLU A 102 0.33 16.28 4.20
CA GLU A 102 0.14 17.49 4.99
C GLU A 102 -0.11 18.68 4.07
N TRP A 103 -0.93 19.64 4.50
CA TRP A 103 -1.26 20.81 3.68
C TRP A 103 -0.04 21.65 3.29
N THR A 104 1.02 21.61 4.10
CA THR A 104 2.30 22.28 3.85
C THR A 104 3.08 21.69 2.68
N GLU A 105 2.75 20.48 2.25
CA GLU A 105 3.41 19.79 1.12
C GLU A 105 2.86 20.23 -0.24
N PHE A 106 1.69 20.89 -0.27
CA PHE A 106 1.03 21.30 -1.50
C PHE A 106 1.38 22.75 -1.86
N ASP A 107 2.25 22.92 -2.84
CA ASP A 107 2.48 24.20 -3.50
C ASP A 107 1.47 24.38 -4.63
N GLU A 108 0.30 24.93 -4.29
CA GLU A 108 -0.77 25.18 -5.27
C GLU A 108 -0.40 26.26 -6.31
N LYS A 109 0.53 27.16 -5.99
CA LYS A 109 0.98 28.21 -6.91
C LYS A 109 1.79 27.59 -8.05
N ASN A 110 2.75 26.74 -7.71
CA ASN A 110 3.55 25.99 -8.68
C ASN A 110 2.86 24.71 -9.17
N ARG A 111 1.72 24.36 -8.57
CA ARG A 111 0.91 23.17 -8.87
C ARG A 111 1.71 21.88 -8.66
N VAL A 112 2.44 21.81 -7.56
CA VAL A 112 3.26 20.66 -7.19
C VAL A 112 2.90 20.23 -5.78
N TRP A 113 2.75 18.93 -5.57
CA TRP A 113 2.79 18.33 -4.25
C TRP A 113 4.18 17.76 -4.03
N LEU A 114 4.92 18.33 -3.08
CA LEU A 114 6.27 17.94 -2.72
C LEU A 114 6.21 16.98 -1.53
N ILE A 115 6.36 15.69 -1.79
CA ILE A 115 6.45 14.68 -0.73
C ILE A 115 7.91 14.62 -0.26
N PRO A 116 8.20 14.95 1.00
CA PRO A 116 9.57 15.12 1.46
C PRO A 116 10.30 13.78 1.62
N ALA A 117 11.61 13.81 1.45
CA ALA A 117 12.51 12.66 1.50
C ALA A 117 12.33 11.78 2.75
N GLU A 118 12.00 12.36 3.92
CA GLU A 118 11.79 11.60 5.16
C GLU A 118 10.58 10.66 5.09
N LYS A 119 9.59 10.99 4.25
CA LYS A 119 8.40 10.15 3.98
C LYS A 119 8.65 9.14 2.86
N MET A 120 9.76 9.26 2.14
CA MET A 120 10.09 8.45 0.97
C MET A 120 11.07 7.31 1.27
N LYS A 121 10.80 6.14 0.69
CA LYS A 121 11.64 4.95 0.87
C LYS A 121 13.08 5.16 0.38
N MET A 122 13.25 5.95 -0.69
CA MET A 122 14.55 6.20 -1.31
C MET A 122 15.28 7.43 -0.75
N ARG A 123 14.65 8.16 0.18
CA ARG A 123 15.19 9.40 0.77
C ARG A 123 15.50 10.51 -0.25
N ASP A 124 14.73 10.54 -1.32
CA ASP A 124 14.69 11.64 -2.27
C ASP A 124 13.32 12.29 -2.20
N ASP A 125 13.28 13.61 -2.35
CA ASP A 125 12.03 14.35 -2.50
C ASP A 125 11.29 13.87 -3.75
N HIS A 126 9.97 13.77 -3.62
CA HIS A 126 9.12 13.36 -4.72
C HIS A 126 8.16 14.48 -5.10
N GLU A 127 8.43 15.09 -6.24
CA GLU A 127 7.56 16.09 -6.85
C GLU A 127 6.46 15.41 -7.66
N VAL A 128 5.21 15.73 -7.30
CA VAL A 128 4.01 15.22 -7.94
C VAL A 128 3.26 16.39 -8.58
N PRO A 129 3.22 16.48 -9.93
CA PRO A 129 2.47 17.53 -10.61
C PRO A 129 0.96 17.42 -10.35
N LEU A 130 0.33 18.56 -10.08
CA LEU A 130 -1.11 18.65 -9.78
C LEU A 130 -1.87 19.15 -11.01
N SER A 131 -2.75 18.30 -11.52
CA SER A 131 -3.71 18.68 -12.57
C SER A 131 -4.74 19.69 -12.05
N ARG A 132 -5.43 20.39 -12.96
CA ARG A 132 -6.54 21.28 -12.59
C ARG A 132 -7.61 20.56 -11.77
N GLN A 133 -7.90 19.31 -12.11
CA GLN A 133 -8.86 18.47 -11.40
C GLN A 133 -8.38 18.13 -9.99
N ALA A 134 -7.08 17.84 -9.80
CA ALA A 134 -6.51 17.57 -8.49
C ALA A 134 -6.62 18.81 -7.58
N LEU A 135 -6.27 19.98 -8.11
CA LEU A 135 -6.39 21.26 -7.38
C LEU A 135 -7.85 21.56 -6.98
N ALA A 136 -8.81 21.32 -7.87
CA ALA A 136 -10.23 21.48 -7.54
C ALA A 136 -10.67 20.56 -6.39
N ILE A 137 -10.19 19.32 -6.36
CA ILE A 137 -10.48 18.38 -5.25
C ILE A 137 -9.81 18.84 -3.95
N LEU A 138 -8.57 19.34 -4.01
CA LEU A 138 -7.87 19.86 -2.82
C LEU A 138 -8.58 21.08 -2.25
N ALA A 139 -9.11 21.97 -3.08
CA ALA A 139 -9.90 23.12 -2.65
C ALA A 139 -11.17 22.69 -1.90
N GLU A 140 -11.87 21.65 -2.38
CA GLU A 140 -13.05 21.06 -1.71
C GLU A 140 -12.73 20.36 -0.37
N LEU A 141 -11.49 19.91 -0.19
CA LEU A 141 -11.02 19.23 1.02
C LEU A 141 -10.49 20.19 2.08
N ARG A 142 -10.17 21.43 1.70
CA ARG A 142 -9.54 22.39 2.60
C ARG A 142 -10.54 22.86 3.67
N PRO A 143 -10.15 22.86 4.97
CA PRO A 143 -11.00 23.35 6.05
C PRO A 143 -11.36 24.83 5.94
#